data_AF-A0A0F9A1T4-F1
#
_entry.id   AF-A0A0F9A1T4-F1
#
_cell.length_a   1.000
_cell.length_b   1.000
_cell.length_c   1.000
_cell.angle_alpha   90.00
_cell.angle_beta   90.00
_cell.angle_gamma   90.00
#
_symmetry.space_group_name_H-M   'P 1'
#
loop_
_entity.id
_entity.type
_entity.pdbx_description
1 polymer ?
#
loop_
_entity_poly.entity_id
_entity_poly.type
_entity_poly.pdbx_seq_one_letter_code
_entity_poly.pdbx_strand_id
1 'polypeptide(L)'
;MSGRRILEAALFLVIAGVSLYAVAEWTPFAVKDDPLVRMPGTQPDQGVSLEGPNRCLNCHGGYNQAVEPGFNWKGSMMAQAARDPIFWACMTVSAQDAVWAVGNPNATDLCMRCHFPEGWLAGRSDPTNAALMAGSDYDGLHCDFCHRMWDPFAKDTHAGTREGNDWAGFWDENANTGPGSGTPSQTEADKTYDEDVLTLQPGVKLMSGNGFFVDGAPRYASYSENTSGQYFVSSGAQKRAGFADVAAKHKTLYSRYHKSRNFCGTCHDVSNPVLANLTSPLPDQSGGVDQISEQHFAGSYFHVERTFSEFTLSAYGRPGGAATNPEFQAQGAATITNAAKCQDCHMRDVQDVGHARTHLRGVSVDSLLAADDEVWLNHAHGA
;
A
#
# COMPACT_ATOMS: atom_id res chain seq x y z
N MET A 1 -30.35 -53.47 25.50
CA MET A 1 -30.34 -51.98 25.51
C MET A 1 -31.41 -51.50 24.55
N SER A 2 -32.30 -50.57 24.95
CA SER A 2 -33.28 -49.96 24.05
C SER A 2 -32.56 -49.15 22.96
N GLY A 3 -33.08 -49.16 21.72
CA GLY A 3 -32.49 -48.44 20.58
C GLY A 3 -32.25 -46.94 20.85
N ARG A 4 -33.05 -46.33 21.73
CA ARG A 4 -32.86 -44.94 22.18
C ARG A 4 -31.54 -44.73 22.94
N ARG A 5 -31.13 -45.69 23.78
CA ARG A 5 -29.86 -45.61 24.53
C ARG A 5 -28.64 -45.80 23.63
N ILE A 6 -28.78 -46.50 22.50
CA ILE A 6 -27.73 -46.64 21.49
C ILE A 6 -27.57 -45.33 20.72
N LEU A 7 -28.68 -44.67 20.35
CA LEU A 7 -28.64 -43.38 19.67
C LEU A 7 -28.07 -42.27 20.56
N GLU A 8 -28.47 -42.21 21.84
CA GLU A 8 -27.95 -41.25 22.82
C GLU A 8 -26.45 -41.45 23.05
N ALA A 9 -25.96 -42.70 23.16
CA ALA A 9 -24.54 -43.01 23.30
C ALA A 9 -23.73 -42.68 22.03
N ALA A 10 -24.28 -42.96 20.84
CA ALA A 10 -23.64 -42.61 19.57
C ALA A 10 -23.56 -41.10 19.38
N LEU A 11 -24.61 -40.35 19.70
CA LEU A 11 -24.61 -38.89 19.65
C LEU A 11 -23.61 -38.30 20.66
N PHE A 12 -23.53 -38.87 21.87
CA PHE A 12 -22.56 -38.43 22.88
C PHE A 12 -21.11 -38.71 22.45
N LEU A 13 -20.84 -39.85 21.81
CA LEU A 13 -19.53 -40.19 21.25
C LEU A 13 -19.16 -39.30 20.05
N VAL A 14 -20.12 -38.95 19.19
CA VAL A 14 -19.89 -38.01 18.08
C VAL A 14 -19.62 -36.61 18.62
N ILE A 15 -20.42 -36.12 19.57
CA ILE A 15 -20.20 -34.82 20.21
C ILE A 15 -18.86 -34.82 20.95
N ALA A 16 -18.56 -35.83 21.78
CA ALA A 16 -17.28 -35.92 22.48
C ALA A 16 -16.09 -36.05 21.52
N GLY A 17 -16.24 -36.77 20.41
CA GLY A 17 -15.22 -36.89 19.36
C GLY A 17 -14.97 -35.58 18.62
N VAL A 18 -16.03 -34.86 18.24
CA VAL A 18 -15.92 -33.52 17.62
C VAL A 18 -15.36 -32.50 18.60
N SER A 19 -15.75 -32.55 19.88
CA SER A 19 -15.20 -31.69 20.93
C SER A 19 -13.73 -31.98 21.19
N LEU A 20 -13.27 -33.24 21.16
CA LEU A 20 -11.87 -33.60 21.34
C LEU A 20 -10.99 -33.19 20.15
N TYR A 21 -11.53 -33.19 18.92
CA TYR A 21 -10.84 -32.65 17.74
C TYR A 21 -10.77 -31.11 17.76
N ALA A 22 -11.78 -30.44 18.33
CA ALA A 22 -11.75 -28.99 18.50
C ALA A 22 -10.67 -28.51 19.48
N VAL A 23 -10.17 -29.37 20.40
CA VAL A 23 -9.13 -28.99 21.38
C VAL A 23 -7.69 -29.27 20.91
N ALA A 24 -7.49 -29.67 19.65
CA ALA A 24 -6.22 -29.40 18.98
C ALA A 24 -6.18 -27.93 18.52
N GLU A 25 -6.61 -27.02 19.41
CA GLU A 25 -6.44 -25.58 19.27
C GLU A 25 -4.93 -25.33 19.22
N TRP A 26 -4.47 -24.74 18.11
CA TRP A 26 -3.10 -24.28 17.97
C TRP A 26 -2.68 -23.48 19.21
N THR A 27 -1.43 -23.58 19.60
CA THR A 27 -0.92 -22.85 20.75
C THR A 27 -1.04 -21.36 20.47
N PRO A 28 -1.85 -20.57 21.23
CA PRO A 28 -1.96 -19.15 21.00
C PRO A 28 -0.57 -18.51 21.13
N PHE A 29 -0.13 -17.84 20.07
CA PHE A 29 1.18 -17.21 20.02
C PHE A 29 1.00 -15.79 19.49
N ALA A 30 1.31 -14.80 20.32
CA ALA A 30 1.10 -13.40 19.97
C ALA A 30 1.91 -13.02 18.73
N VAL A 31 1.26 -12.37 17.76
CA VAL A 31 1.86 -12.04 16.45
C VAL A 31 3.14 -11.22 16.62
N LYS A 32 3.12 -10.25 17.55
CA LYS A 32 4.26 -9.36 17.83
C LYS A 32 5.52 -10.10 18.26
N ASP A 33 5.37 -11.30 18.82
CA ASP A 33 6.47 -12.10 19.36
C ASP A 33 6.91 -13.19 18.36
N ASP A 34 6.23 -13.31 17.21
CA ASP A 34 6.48 -14.35 16.21
C ASP A 34 7.51 -13.89 15.15
N PRO A 35 8.75 -14.43 15.16
CA PRO A 35 9.77 -14.04 14.20
C PRO A 35 9.45 -14.48 12.77
N LEU A 36 8.57 -15.47 12.57
CA LEU A 36 8.28 -15.99 11.25
C LEU A 36 7.47 -15.00 10.40
N VAL A 37 6.64 -14.17 11.03
CA VAL A 37 5.80 -13.17 10.34
C VAL A 37 6.40 -11.77 10.35
N ARG A 38 7.55 -11.60 11.00
CA ARG A 38 8.28 -10.34 10.98
C ARG A 38 8.71 -10.00 9.56
N MET A 39 8.47 -8.76 9.14
CA MET A 39 9.06 -8.15 7.94
C MET A 39 9.38 -6.66 8.18
N PRO A 40 10.29 -6.03 7.43
CA PRO A 40 10.60 -4.60 7.49
C PRO A 40 9.40 -3.68 7.31
N GLY A 41 9.62 -2.39 7.59
CA GLY A 41 8.62 -1.34 7.43
C GLY A 41 7.98 -0.95 8.76
N THR A 42 6.95 -0.10 8.67
CA THR A 42 6.24 0.41 9.84
C THR A 42 5.49 -0.71 10.57
N GLN A 43 5.55 -0.72 11.90
CA GLN A 43 4.91 -1.70 12.78
C GLN A 43 3.79 -1.07 13.61
N PRO A 44 2.83 -1.87 14.14
CA PRO A 44 1.67 -1.34 14.86
C PRO A 44 1.99 -0.52 16.12
N ASP A 45 3.13 -0.78 16.77
CA ASP A 45 3.58 -0.11 17.98
C ASP A 45 4.33 1.22 17.73
N GLN A 46 4.46 1.64 16.47
CA GLN A 46 5.23 2.84 16.08
C GLN A 46 4.40 4.13 16.03
N GLY A 47 3.22 4.12 16.66
CA GLY A 47 2.42 5.34 16.90
C GLY A 47 1.78 5.94 15.64
N VAL A 48 1.59 5.15 14.58
CA VAL A 48 0.84 5.59 13.40
C VAL A 48 -0.66 5.45 13.69
N SER A 49 -1.36 6.58 13.68
CA SER A 49 -2.82 6.63 13.73
C SER A 49 -3.32 7.19 12.40
N LEU A 50 -4.02 6.35 11.65
CA LEU A 50 -4.62 6.73 10.39
C LEU A 50 -6.03 7.26 10.58
N GLU A 51 -6.44 8.12 9.66
CA GLU A 51 -7.76 8.72 9.62
C GLU A 51 -8.62 8.03 8.56
N GLY A 52 -9.85 7.66 8.93
CA GLY A 52 -10.82 7.11 8.00
C GLY A 52 -11.10 8.06 6.82
N PRO A 53 -11.44 7.52 5.63
CA PRO A 53 -11.50 8.26 4.37
C PRO A 53 -12.51 9.42 4.37
N ASN A 54 -13.57 9.35 5.19
CA ASN A 54 -14.56 10.43 5.30
C ASN A 54 -13.94 11.80 5.63
N ARG A 55 -12.80 11.83 6.35
CA ARG A 55 -12.09 13.08 6.62
C ARG A 55 -11.56 13.75 5.35
N CYS A 56 -11.11 12.95 4.39
CA CYS A 56 -10.64 13.41 3.09
C CYS A 56 -11.81 13.72 2.15
N LEU A 57 -12.84 12.87 2.14
CA LEU A 57 -13.98 12.96 1.23
C LEU A 57 -14.82 14.23 1.42
N ASN A 58 -14.74 14.89 2.58
CA ASN A 58 -15.36 16.20 2.80
C ASN A 58 -14.87 17.30 1.84
N CYS A 59 -13.70 17.14 1.23
CA CYS A 59 -13.14 18.07 0.24
C CYS A 59 -12.74 17.37 -1.08
N HIS A 60 -12.41 16.08 -1.04
CA HIS A 60 -11.95 15.30 -2.19
C HIS A 60 -13.04 14.37 -2.77
N GLY A 61 -14.32 14.68 -2.56
CA GLY A 61 -15.45 14.00 -3.19
C GLY A 61 -16.70 14.88 -3.25
N GLY A 62 -17.71 14.44 -4.00
CA GLY A 62 -18.99 15.15 -4.17
C GLY A 62 -18.99 16.29 -5.20
N TYR A 63 -17.98 16.37 -6.06
CA TYR A 63 -17.91 17.23 -7.24
C TYR A 63 -17.92 16.39 -8.53
N ASN A 64 -16.99 16.65 -9.46
CA ASN A 64 -16.94 15.99 -10.76
C ASN A 64 -16.42 14.55 -10.64
N GLN A 65 -17.31 13.57 -10.77
CA GLN A 65 -17.01 12.13 -10.70
C GLN A 65 -15.96 11.66 -11.73
N ALA A 66 -15.77 12.39 -12.83
CA ALA A 66 -14.75 12.04 -13.82
C ALA A 66 -13.33 12.24 -13.27
N VAL A 67 -13.13 13.15 -12.32
CA VAL A 67 -11.81 13.55 -11.84
C VAL A 67 -11.63 13.46 -10.32
N GLU A 68 -12.72 13.35 -9.55
CA GLU A 68 -12.60 13.39 -8.10
C GLU A 68 -11.97 12.11 -7.54
N PRO A 69 -11.05 12.21 -6.56
CA PRO A 69 -10.46 11.04 -5.94
C PRO A 69 -11.49 10.14 -5.26
N GLY A 70 -12.49 10.73 -4.60
CA GLY A 70 -13.44 9.99 -3.78
C GLY A 70 -14.28 8.97 -4.55
N PHE A 71 -14.86 9.37 -5.69
CA PHE A 71 -15.62 8.47 -6.55
C PHE A 71 -14.73 7.37 -7.17
N ASN A 72 -13.58 7.76 -7.72
CA ASN A 72 -12.66 6.83 -8.38
C ASN A 72 -12.07 5.79 -7.41
N TRP A 73 -11.78 6.18 -6.16
CA TRP A 73 -11.29 5.27 -5.14
C TRP A 73 -12.36 4.27 -4.69
N LYS A 74 -13.59 4.73 -4.38
CA LYS A 74 -14.66 3.87 -3.79
C LYS A 74 -14.97 2.63 -4.62
N GLY A 75 -14.92 2.74 -5.95
CA GLY A 75 -15.17 1.63 -6.87
C GLY A 75 -13.95 0.78 -7.20
N SER A 76 -12.76 1.15 -6.72
CA SER A 76 -11.51 0.43 -7.01
C SER A 76 -11.31 -0.76 -6.08
N MET A 77 -10.45 -1.70 -6.49
CA MET A 77 -10.04 -2.82 -5.64
C MET A 77 -9.30 -2.37 -4.37
N MET A 78 -8.69 -1.18 -4.37
CA MET A 78 -8.05 -0.61 -3.18
C MET A 78 -9.08 -0.38 -2.05
N ALA A 79 -10.22 0.24 -2.35
CA ALA A 79 -11.30 0.47 -1.39
C ALA A 79 -12.05 -0.82 -0.99
N GLN A 80 -11.95 -1.85 -1.81
CA GLN A 80 -12.61 -3.14 -1.60
C GLN A 80 -11.66 -4.24 -1.09
N ALA A 81 -10.38 -3.94 -0.85
CA ALA A 81 -9.36 -4.93 -0.49
C ALA A 81 -9.76 -5.77 0.74
N ALA A 82 -10.33 -5.13 1.76
CA ALA A 82 -10.84 -5.79 2.97
C ALA A 82 -12.20 -6.50 2.79
N ARG A 83 -12.91 -6.25 1.70
CA ARG A 83 -14.31 -6.66 1.46
C ARG A 83 -14.45 -7.73 0.38
N ASP A 84 -13.38 -8.03 -0.34
CA ASP A 84 -13.37 -9.00 -1.41
C ASP A 84 -13.64 -10.43 -0.86
N PRO A 85 -14.73 -11.11 -1.28
CA PRO A 85 -15.01 -12.46 -0.82
C PRO A 85 -13.93 -13.49 -1.22
N ILE A 86 -13.20 -13.25 -2.32
CA ILE A 86 -12.08 -14.11 -2.73
C ILE A 86 -10.94 -13.99 -1.72
N PHE A 87 -10.63 -12.76 -1.27
CA PHE A 87 -9.64 -12.52 -0.22
C PHE A 87 -9.97 -13.33 1.05
N TRP A 88 -11.23 -13.26 1.54
CA TRP A 88 -11.62 -13.98 2.75
C TRP A 88 -11.53 -15.50 2.61
N ALA A 89 -11.89 -16.04 1.45
CA ALA A 89 -11.73 -17.46 1.16
C ALA A 89 -10.25 -17.87 1.18
N CYS A 90 -9.39 -17.10 0.50
CA CYS A 90 -7.94 -17.35 0.46
C CYS A 90 -7.30 -17.24 1.85
N MET A 91 -7.61 -16.18 2.62
CA MET A 91 -7.10 -15.98 3.98
C MET A 91 -7.49 -17.14 4.90
N THR A 92 -8.72 -17.67 4.76
CA THR A 92 -9.18 -18.84 5.53
C THR A 92 -8.37 -20.09 5.21
N VAL A 93 -8.09 -20.36 3.92
CA VAL A 93 -7.25 -21.50 3.51
C VAL A 93 -5.82 -21.29 4.01
N SER A 94 -5.26 -20.09 3.87
CA SER A 94 -3.93 -19.76 4.39
C SER A 94 -3.82 -19.93 5.91
N ALA A 95 -4.89 -19.65 6.67
CA ALA A 95 -4.94 -19.92 8.10
C ALA A 95 -4.78 -21.41 8.40
N GLN A 96 -5.52 -22.25 7.67
CA GLN A 96 -5.48 -23.72 7.84
C GLN A 96 -4.10 -24.26 7.45
N ASP A 97 -3.52 -23.78 6.35
CA ASP A 97 -2.19 -24.16 5.90
C ASP A 97 -1.12 -23.74 6.91
N ALA A 98 -1.21 -22.54 7.49
CA ALA A 98 -0.29 -22.05 8.50
C ALA A 98 -0.37 -22.88 9.79
N VAL A 99 -1.58 -23.20 10.26
CA VAL A 99 -1.77 -24.08 11.42
C VAL A 99 -1.15 -25.45 11.17
N TRP A 100 -1.33 -26.01 9.98
CA TRP A 100 -0.73 -27.30 9.62
C TRP A 100 0.81 -27.22 9.52
N ALA A 101 1.35 -26.17 8.90
CA ALA A 101 2.77 -26.06 8.59
C ALA A 101 3.63 -25.58 9.77
N VAL A 102 3.15 -24.60 10.53
CA VAL A 102 3.90 -23.91 11.60
C VAL A 102 3.18 -23.90 12.95
N GLY A 103 2.06 -24.61 13.06
CA GLY A 103 1.38 -24.87 14.33
C GLY A 103 0.53 -23.71 14.87
N ASN A 104 0.36 -22.63 14.10
CA ASN A 104 -0.45 -21.47 14.45
C ASN A 104 -0.90 -20.69 13.19
N PRO A 105 -1.93 -19.83 13.25
CA PRO A 105 -2.47 -19.14 12.09
C PRO A 105 -1.76 -17.82 11.75
N ASN A 106 -0.67 -17.43 12.44
CA ASN A 106 -0.12 -16.07 12.41
C ASN A 106 0.27 -15.58 11.01
N ALA A 107 0.54 -16.48 10.06
CA ALA A 107 0.78 -16.11 8.66
C ALA A 107 -0.34 -15.23 8.06
N THR A 108 -1.56 -15.33 8.59
CA THR A 108 -2.69 -14.49 8.17
C THR A 108 -2.61 -13.03 8.62
N ASP A 109 -1.75 -12.71 9.61
CA ASP A 109 -1.40 -11.33 9.94
C ASP A 109 -0.86 -10.57 8.72
N LEU A 110 -0.03 -11.26 7.92
CA LEU A 110 0.56 -10.72 6.69
C LEU A 110 -0.49 -10.33 5.66
N CYS A 111 -1.60 -11.07 5.59
CA CYS A 111 -2.72 -10.76 4.72
C CYS A 111 -3.40 -9.46 5.17
N MET A 112 -3.67 -9.33 6.48
CA MET A 112 -4.30 -8.13 7.03
C MET A 112 -3.40 -6.91 6.93
N ARG A 113 -2.07 -7.09 6.97
CA ARG A 113 -1.11 -6.00 6.78
C ARG A 113 -1.40 -5.17 5.53
N CYS A 114 -1.73 -5.83 4.41
CA CYS A 114 -2.02 -5.16 3.14
C CYS A 114 -3.51 -4.85 2.94
N HIS A 115 -4.41 -5.74 3.38
CA HIS A 115 -5.84 -5.60 3.12
C HIS A 115 -6.57 -4.73 4.15
N PHE A 116 -6.02 -4.57 5.35
CA PHE A 116 -6.56 -3.76 6.47
C PHE A 116 -5.47 -2.86 7.08
N PRO A 117 -4.80 -2.02 6.29
CA PRO A 117 -3.60 -1.33 6.77
C PRO A 117 -3.87 -0.42 7.99
N GLU A 118 -5.04 0.23 8.08
CA GLU A 118 -5.43 0.99 9.29
C GLU A 118 -5.58 0.11 10.52
N GLY A 119 -6.34 -0.98 10.40
CA GLY A 119 -6.56 -1.89 11.51
C GLY A 119 -5.29 -2.61 11.95
N TRP A 120 -4.48 -3.05 10.99
CA TRP A 120 -3.18 -3.69 11.25
C TRP A 120 -2.24 -2.72 11.96
N LEU A 121 -2.05 -1.49 11.44
CA LEU A 121 -1.20 -0.48 12.09
C LEU A 121 -1.72 -0.05 13.47
N ALA A 122 -3.00 -0.23 13.75
CA ALA A 122 -3.58 0.04 15.07
C ALA A 122 -3.57 -1.20 15.99
N GLY A 123 -2.93 -2.30 15.59
CA GLY A 123 -2.78 -3.52 16.40
C GLY A 123 -4.04 -4.38 16.49
N ARG A 124 -4.99 -4.24 15.56
CA ARG A 124 -6.26 -5.00 15.52
C ARG A 124 -6.19 -6.29 14.69
N SER A 125 -5.00 -6.67 14.24
CA SER A 125 -4.77 -7.91 13.51
C SER A 125 -4.48 -9.11 14.40
N ASP A 126 -4.41 -8.96 15.74
CA ASP A 126 -4.27 -10.08 16.68
C ASP A 126 -5.54 -10.15 17.57
N PRO A 127 -6.40 -11.19 17.44
CA PRO A 127 -6.20 -12.44 16.69
C PRO A 127 -6.26 -12.26 15.17
N THR A 128 -5.55 -13.14 14.46
CA THR A 128 -5.33 -13.06 13.01
C THR A 128 -6.50 -13.49 12.13
N ASN A 129 -7.72 -13.24 12.59
CA ASN A 129 -8.97 -13.53 11.89
C ASN A 129 -9.81 -12.27 11.65
N ALA A 130 -9.20 -11.09 11.83
CA ALA A 130 -9.84 -9.78 11.68
C ALA A 130 -11.06 -9.54 12.60
N ALA A 131 -11.25 -10.33 13.66
CA ALA A 131 -12.38 -10.18 14.58
C ALA A 131 -12.37 -8.85 15.37
N LEU A 132 -11.22 -8.18 15.47
CA LEU A 132 -11.10 -6.88 16.10
C LEU A 132 -11.18 -5.70 15.13
N MET A 133 -11.21 -5.94 13.81
CA MET A 133 -11.31 -4.87 12.82
C MET A 133 -12.63 -4.11 12.99
N ALA A 134 -12.61 -2.80 12.79
CA ALA A 134 -13.76 -1.94 13.00
C ALA A 134 -13.78 -0.74 12.05
N GLY A 135 -14.98 -0.24 11.75
CA GLY A 135 -15.16 1.03 11.05
C GLY A 135 -14.40 1.10 9.72
N SER A 136 -13.51 2.08 9.59
CA SER A 136 -12.72 2.34 8.38
C SER A 136 -11.61 1.33 8.12
N ASP A 137 -11.34 0.37 9.02
CA ASP A 137 -10.44 -0.76 8.73
C ASP A 137 -10.90 -1.54 7.49
N TYR A 138 -12.22 -1.60 7.28
CA TYR A 138 -12.82 -2.26 6.12
C TYR A 138 -12.77 -1.41 4.84
N ASP A 139 -12.35 -0.14 4.90
CA ASP A 139 -12.15 0.71 3.74
C ASP A 139 -10.87 0.38 2.95
N GLY A 140 -10.14 -0.68 3.34
CA GLY A 140 -9.02 -1.22 2.57
C GLY A 140 -7.85 -0.25 2.49
N LEU A 141 -7.25 -0.13 1.30
CA LEU A 141 -6.20 0.86 1.04
C LEU A 141 -6.86 2.23 0.81
N HIS A 142 -7.01 3.01 1.88
CA HIS A 142 -7.66 4.32 1.83
C HIS A 142 -6.67 5.49 1.86
N CYS A 143 -7.21 6.69 1.66
CA CYS A 143 -6.45 7.90 1.37
C CYS A 143 -5.31 8.17 2.37
N ASP A 144 -5.59 8.07 3.67
CA ASP A 144 -4.60 8.43 4.67
C ASP A 144 -3.43 7.44 4.74
N PHE A 145 -3.69 6.15 4.51
CA PHE A 145 -2.64 5.14 4.43
C PHE A 145 -1.68 5.45 3.28
N CYS A 146 -2.20 5.50 2.05
CA CYS A 146 -1.39 5.72 0.85
C CYS A 146 -0.65 7.06 0.92
N HIS A 147 -1.36 8.15 1.23
CA HIS A 147 -0.78 9.49 1.27
C HIS A 147 0.12 9.75 2.49
N ARG A 148 0.37 8.77 3.35
CA ARG A 148 1.38 8.85 4.42
C ARG A 148 2.53 7.87 4.22
N MET A 149 2.47 7.04 3.18
CA MET A 149 3.59 6.17 2.81
C MET A 149 4.80 6.99 2.36
N TRP A 150 6.00 6.52 2.69
CA TRP A 150 7.26 7.16 2.31
C TRP A 150 8.26 6.11 1.80
N ASP A 151 9.30 6.59 1.10
CA ASP A 151 10.23 5.71 0.38
C ASP A 151 11.39 5.29 1.27
N PRO A 152 11.57 3.99 1.57
CA PRO A 152 12.78 3.53 2.25
C PRO A 152 14.05 3.76 1.41
N PHE A 153 13.91 4.02 0.11
CA PHE A 153 15.01 4.36 -0.80
C PHE A 153 15.05 5.86 -1.13
N ALA A 154 14.57 6.73 -0.22
CA ALA A 154 14.51 8.18 -0.42
C ALA A 154 15.81 8.80 -0.94
N LYS A 155 16.97 8.30 -0.52
CA LYS A 155 18.29 8.73 -1.00
C LYS A 155 18.49 8.49 -2.50
N ASP A 156 18.16 7.31 -2.98
CA ASP A 156 18.34 6.94 -4.38
C ASP A 156 17.29 7.62 -5.28
N THR A 157 16.06 7.72 -4.80
CA THR A 157 14.98 8.44 -5.49
C THR A 157 15.24 9.96 -5.56
N HIS A 158 15.82 10.54 -4.49
CA HIS A 158 16.22 11.95 -4.48
C HIS A 158 17.36 12.22 -5.47
N ALA A 159 18.36 11.34 -5.51
CA ALA A 159 19.50 11.43 -6.42
C ALA A 159 19.20 11.09 -7.88
N GLY A 160 18.05 10.49 -8.18
CA GLY A 160 17.69 10.02 -9.52
C GLY A 160 18.42 8.74 -9.94
N THR A 161 18.93 7.97 -8.97
CA THR A 161 19.52 6.65 -9.20
C THR A 161 18.47 5.54 -9.15
N ARG A 162 17.30 5.82 -8.56
CA ARG A 162 16.10 4.97 -8.60
C ARG A 162 15.09 5.54 -9.59
N GLU A 163 14.56 4.72 -10.50
CA GLU A 163 13.77 5.10 -11.70
C GLU A 163 14.52 5.92 -12.77
N GLY A 164 15.74 6.37 -12.48
CA GLY A 164 16.58 7.13 -13.41
C GLY A 164 16.39 8.64 -13.31
N ASN A 165 17.15 9.36 -14.14
CA ASN A 165 17.27 10.82 -14.11
C ASN A 165 16.53 11.51 -15.28
N ASP A 166 15.54 10.83 -15.87
CA ASP A 166 14.63 11.44 -16.84
C ASP A 166 13.61 12.32 -16.10
N TRP A 167 14.09 13.47 -15.63
CA TRP A 167 13.31 14.39 -14.82
C TRP A 167 12.14 14.98 -15.59
N ALA A 168 12.33 15.35 -16.85
CA ALA A 168 11.28 15.97 -17.65
C ALA A 168 10.24 14.95 -18.14
N GLY A 169 10.65 13.73 -18.53
CA GLY A 169 9.76 12.70 -19.04
C GLY A 169 9.10 11.90 -17.91
N PHE A 170 9.80 10.90 -17.38
CA PHE A 170 9.27 10.00 -16.35
C PHE A 170 8.73 10.74 -15.11
N TRP A 171 9.49 11.71 -14.62
CA TRP A 171 9.14 12.43 -13.40
C TRP A 171 8.24 13.64 -13.64
N ASP A 172 7.98 14.11 -14.85
CA ASP A 172 7.20 15.34 -15.10
C ASP A 172 7.70 16.53 -14.24
N GLU A 173 9.02 16.71 -14.19
CA GLU A 173 9.72 17.79 -13.48
C GLU A 173 10.48 18.65 -14.49
N ASN A 174 9.72 19.49 -15.21
CA ASN A 174 10.28 20.33 -16.25
C ASN A 174 11.45 21.20 -15.75
N ALA A 175 12.51 21.30 -16.57
CA ALA A 175 13.78 21.98 -16.28
C ALA A 175 14.57 21.45 -15.06
N ASN A 176 14.13 20.37 -14.41
CA ASN A 176 14.91 19.78 -13.32
C ASN A 176 16.10 18.98 -13.87
N THR A 177 17.27 19.18 -13.29
CA THR A 177 18.53 18.46 -13.60
C THR A 177 19.01 17.60 -12.42
N GLY A 178 18.16 17.36 -11.42
CA GLY A 178 18.46 16.64 -10.19
C GLY A 178 18.82 17.56 -9.02
N PRO A 179 19.40 17.00 -7.94
CA PRO A 179 19.79 17.76 -6.75
C PRO A 179 20.57 19.04 -7.07
N GLY A 180 20.11 20.16 -6.52
CA GLY A 180 20.70 21.48 -6.75
C GLY A 180 20.19 22.23 -7.99
N SER A 181 19.22 21.69 -8.76
CA SER A 181 18.65 22.40 -9.92
C SER A 181 17.88 23.68 -9.56
N GLY A 182 17.42 23.82 -8.31
CA GLY A 182 16.65 24.97 -7.85
C GLY A 182 15.23 25.07 -8.43
N THR A 183 14.77 24.05 -9.15
CA THR A 183 13.37 23.98 -9.61
C THR A 183 12.43 23.78 -8.43
N PRO A 184 11.15 24.19 -8.52
CA PRO A 184 10.17 23.95 -7.46
C PRO A 184 10.09 22.48 -7.05
N SER A 185 10.03 21.55 -8.02
CA SER A 185 10.01 20.11 -7.73
C SER A 185 11.23 19.63 -6.98
N GLN A 186 12.43 20.13 -7.31
CA GLN A 186 13.64 19.77 -6.58
C GLN A 186 13.64 20.35 -5.16
N THR A 187 13.27 21.62 -4.98
CA THR A 187 13.19 22.24 -3.66
C THR A 187 12.18 21.54 -2.75
N GLU A 188 11.03 21.11 -3.28
CA GLU A 188 10.08 20.33 -2.48
C GLU A 188 10.56 18.88 -2.26
N ALA A 189 11.30 18.29 -3.21
CA ALA A 189 11.93 16.99 -3.02
C ALA A 189 13.01 17.00 -1.92
N ASP A 190 13.76 18.10 -1.79
CA ASP A 190 14.75 18.29 -0.72
C ASP A 190 14.08 18.25 0.66
N LYS A 191 12.92 18.92 0.82
CA LYS A 191 12.15 18.88 2.09
C LYS A 191 11.64 17.48 2.43
N THR A 192 11.15 16.75 1.43
CA THR A 192 10.68 15.37 1.63
C THR A 192 11.84 14.43 1.96
N TYR A 193 12.99 14.61 1.32
CA TYR A 193 14.20 13.86 1.63
C TYR A 193 14.64 14.09 3.08
N ASP A 194 14.66 15.34 3.54
CA ASP A 194 15.00 15.67 4.93
C ASP A 194 14.02 15.04 5.93
N GLU A 195 12.71 15.11 5.67
CA GLU A 195 11.72 14.44 6.52
C GLU A 195 11.94 12.92 6.56
N ASP A 196 12.15 12.28 5.41
CA ASP A 196 12.28 10.83 5.33
C ASP A 196 13.56 10.36 6.03
N VAL A 197 14.71 10.96 5.69
CA VAL A 197 16.02 10.51 6.17
C VAL A 197 16.34 11.00 7.58
N LEU A 198 16.03 12.24 7.91
CA LEU A 198 16.40 12.83 9.20
C LEU A 198 15.34 12.60 10.29
N THR A 199 14.05 12.58 9.92
CA THR A 199 12.96 12.42 10.90
C THR A 199 12.50 10.96 11.01
N LEU A 200 12.21 10.30 9.88
CA LEU A 200 11.48 9.01 9.89
C LEU A 200 12.40 7.78 9.99
N GLN A 201 13.48 7.71 9.19
CA GLN A 201 14.39 6.57 9.17
C GLN A 201 14.98 6.18 10.54
N PRO A 202 15.40 7.11 11.43
CA PRO A 202 15.98 6.75 12.72
C PRO A 202 15.05 5.92 13.64
N GLY A 203 13.74 6.09 13.46
CA GLY A 203 12.70 5.40 14.23
C GLY A 203 12.45 3.95 13.79
N VAL A 204 12.89 3.55 12.59
CA VAL A 204 12.62 2.21 12.07
C VAL A 204 13.61 1.20 12.62
N LYS A 205 13.08 0.11 13.19
CA LYS A 205 13.86 -0.95 13.82
C LYS A 205 13.64 -2.30 13.14
N LEU A 206 14.69 -3.10 13.18
CA LEU A 206 14.66 -4.55 12.96
C LEU A 206 14.06 -5.24 14.19
N MET A 207 13.65 -6.50 14.06
CA MET A 207 13.14 -7.27 15.21
C MET A 207 14.15 -7.37 16.35
N SER A 208 15.44 -7.42 16.01
CA SER A 208 16.55 -7.42 16.97
C SER A 208 16.65 -6.13 17.80
N GLY A 209 15.91 -5.07 17.44
CA GLY A 209 16.01 -3.73 18.02
C GLY A 209 17.08 -2.85 17.35
N ASN A 210 17.90 -3.40 16.44
CA ASN A 210 18.84 -2.63 15.64
C ASN A 210 18.09 -1.63 14.74
N GLY A 211 18.73 -0.52 14.38
CA GLY A 211 18.17 0.37 13.35
C GLY A 211 17.97 -0.38 12.03
N PHE A 212 16.99 -0.01 11.20
CA PHE A 212 16.86 -0.59 9.86
C PHE A 212 17.77 0.10 8.85
N PHE A 213 18.00 1.41 9.02
CA PHE A 213 18.82 2.22 8.12
C PHE A 213 20.25 2.41 8.63
N VAL A 214 21.19 2.64 7.72
CA VAL A 214 22.56 3.10 7.95
C VAL A 214 22.87 4.14 6.85
N ASP A 215 23.30 5.34 7.22
CA ASP A 215 23.70 6.41 6.29
C ASP A 215 22.67 6.73 5.17
N GLY A 216 21.39 6.73 5.54
CA GLY A 216 20.28 7.07 4.65
C GLY A 216 19.73 5.93 3.80
N ALA A 217 20.27 4.71 3.95
CA ALA A 217 19.93 3.54 3.13
C ALA A 217 19.60 2.30 4.00
N PRO A 218 18.85 1.31 3.50
CA PRO A 218 18.63 0.05 4.19
C PRO A 218 19.96 -0.61 4.59
N ARG A 219 19.98 -1.28 5.74
CA ARG A 219 21.19 -1.94 6.30
C ARG A 219 21.89 -2.86 5.32
N TYR A 220 21.09 -3.65 4.62
CA TYR A 220 21.53 -4.74 3.78
C TYR A 220 21.34 -4.33 2.33
N ALA A 221 22.42 -4.37 1.55
CA ALA A 221 22.37 -4.03 0.12
C ALA A 221 21.47 -5.01 -0.67
N SER A 222 21.29 -6.23 -0.17
CA SER A 222 20.32 -7.20 -0.69
C SER A 222 18.86 -6.82 -0.42
N TYR A 223 18.59 -5.80 0.38
CA TYR A 223 17.28 -5.20 0.50
C TYR A 223 17.15 -4.07 -0.52
N SER A 224 16.85 -4.43 -1.78
CA SER A 224 16.77 -3.49 -2.90
C SER A 224 15.35 -3.04 -3.25
N GLU A 225 14.33 -3.68 -2.68
CA GLU A 225 12.92 -3.36 -2.92
C GLU A 225 12.09 -3.62 -1.66
N ASN A 226 11.03 -2.82 -1.45
CA ASN A 226 10.16 -2.89 -0.28
C ASN A 226 8.78 -3.46 -0.62
N THR A 227 8.77 -4.65 -1.23
CA THR A 227 7.58 -5.37 -1.67
C THR A 227 7.00 -6.26 -0.57
N SER A 228 5.98 -7.07 -0.88
CA SER A 228 5.34 -8.00 0.07
C SER A 228 4.77 -7.34 1.34
N GLY A 229 4.18 -6.16 1.20
CA GLY A 229 3.56 -5.42 2.29
C GLY A 229 4.55 -4.66 3.19
N GLN A 230 5.82 -4.54 2.79
CA GLN A 230 6.86 -3.85 3.55
C GLN A 230 6.78 -2.32 3.38
N TYR A 231 5.62 -1.75 3.69
CA TYR A 231 5.38 -0.32 3.62
C TYR A 231 6.00 0.42 4.81
N PHE A 232 6.30 1.70 4.57
CA PHE A 232 6.78 2.64 5.55
C PHE A 232 5.80 3.81 5.57
N VAL A 233 5.17 4.07 6.71
CA VAL A 233 4.11 5.07 6.88
C VAL A 233 4.53 6.06 7.94
N SER A 234 4.37 7.35 7.64
CA SER A 234 4.71 8.44 8.56
C SER A 234 3.67 8.58 9.67
N SER A 235 4.12 8.77 10.91
CA SER A 235 3.27 9.18 12.04
C SER A 235 2.84 10.66 11.96
N GLY A 236 3.47 11.45 11.09
CA GLY A 236 3.08 12.84 10.79
C GLY A 236 1.79 12.94 9.97
N ALA A 237 1.08 14.06 10.10
CA ALA A 237 -0.20 14.28 9.42
C ALA A 237 -0.07 14.79 7.97
N GLN A 238 1.14 15.17 7.54
CA GLN A 238 1.43 15.69 6.19
C GLN A 238 1.07 14.64 5.15
N LYS A 239 0.33 15.05 4.10
CA LYS A 239 -0.03 14.17 2.99
C LYS A 239 1.01 14.24 1.87
N ARG A 240 1.31 13.12 1.26
CA ARG A 240 2.35 12.95 0.23
C ARG A 240 1.69 12.70 -1.12
N ALA A 241 2.16 13.39 -2.16
CA ALA A 241 1.61 13.24 -3.51
C ALA A 241 2.60 13.69 -4.59
N GLY A 242 2.29 13.41 -5.85
CA GLY A 242 3.16 13.65 -7.00
C GLY A 242 3.16 15.07 -7.59
N PHE A 243 2.55 16.06 -6.92
CA PHE A 243 2.52 17.46 -7.36
C PHE A 243 3.28 18.35 -6.38
N ALA A 244 4.23 19.14 -6.89
CA ALA A 244 5.07 20.01 -6.08
C ALA A 244 4.41 21.36 -5.75
N ASP A 245 3.36 21.74 -6.49
CA ASP A 245 2.69 23.04 -6.45
C ASP A 245 1.20 22.95 -6.04
N VAL A 246 0.86 21.91 -5.27
CA VAL A 246 -0.48 21.67 -4.74
C VAL A 246 -0.91 22.81 -3.79
N ALA A 247 -2.08 23.40 -4.05
CA ALA A 247 -2.70 24.37 -3.14
C ALA A 247 -3.64 23.66 -2.15
N ALA A 248 -3.06 22.89 -1.23
CA ALA A 248 -3.80 22.08 -0.27
C ALA A 248 -4.25 22.88 0.98
N LYS A 249 -5.38 22.49 1.57
CA LYS A 249 -5.87 23.03 2.86
C LYS A 249 -5.20 22.39 4.08
N HIS A 250 -4.28 21.46 3.86
CA HIS A 250 -3.49 20.76 4.88
C HIS A 250 -2.03 20.73 4.44
N LYS A 251 -1.13 20.37 5.36
CA LYS A 251 0.29 20.22 5.04
C LYS A 251 0.49 19.12 4.00
N THR A 252 1.41 19.36 3.08
CA THR A 252 1.79 18.42 2.02
C THR A 252 3.30 18.26 1.93
N LEU A 253 3.71 17.14 1.35
CA LEU A 253 5.09 16.86 0.95
C LEU A 253 5.09 16.33 -0.48
N TYR A 254 5.92 16.89 -1.35
CA TYR A 254 6.10 16.39 -2.70
C TYR A 254 6.78 15.02 -2.64
N SER A 255 6.22 14.00 -3.29
CA SER A 255 6.73 12.64 -3.20
C SER A 255 6.90 12.03 -4.59
N ARG A 256 8.15 11.92 -5.00
CA ARG A 256 8.56 11.09 -6.15
C ARG A 256 8.17 9.63 -5.97
N TYR A 257 8.14 9.12 -4.73
CA TYR A 257 7.68 7.77 -4.47
C TYR A 257 6.28 7.52 -5.01
N HIS A 258 5.34 8.45 -4.82
CA HIS A 258 3.97 8.34 -5.33
C HIS A 258 3.87 8.35 -6.86
N LYS A 259 4.94 8.74 -7.56
CA LYS A 259 5.06 8.72 -9.03
C LYS A 259 5.81 7.49 -9.54
N SER A 260 6.57 6.83 -8.66
CA SER A 260 7.40 5.67 -8.97
C SER A 260 6.56 4.40 -9.10
N ARG A 261 6.98 3.48 -9.98
CA ARG A 261 6.36 2.14 -10.06
C ARG A 261 6.56 1.34 -8.78
N ASN A 262 7.62 1.61 -8.02
CA ASN A 262 7.91 0.94 -6.75
C ASN A 262 6.87 1.19 -5.66
N PHE A 263 6.03 2.23 -5.79
CA PHE A 263 4.95 2.48 -4.83
C PHE A 263 3.89 1.38 -4.86
N CYS A 264 3.39 1.03 -6.05
CA CYS A 264 2.45 -0.08 -6.20
C CYS A 264 3.12 -1.44 -5.97
N GLY A 265 4.42 -1.56 -6.30
CA GLY A 265 5.22 -2.74 -6.02
C GLY A 265 5.25 -3.14 -4.54
N THR A 266 5.04 -2.18 -3.62
CA THR A 266 4.96 -2.48 -2.18
C THR A 266 3.93 -3.54 -1.83
N CYS A 267 2.82 -3.61 -2.57
CA CYS A 267 1.78 -4.63 -2.35
C CYS A 267 1.79 -5.74 -3.41
N HIS A 268 2.26 -5.47 -4.63
CA HIS A 268 2.10 -6.35 -5.80
C HIS A 268 3.33 -7.21 -6.15
N ASP A 269 4.15 -7.55 -5.16
CA ASP A 269 5.16 -8.61 -5.29
C ASP A 269 5.19 -9.38 -3.97
N VAL A 270 4.41 -10.45 -3.88
CA VAL A 270 4.11 -11.12 -2.61
C VAL A 270 4.95 -12.37 -2.48
N SER A 271 5.65 -12.47 -1.37
CA SER A 271 6.45 -13.64 -1.03
C SER A 271 6.09 -14.16 0.35
N ASN A 272 6.52 -15.37 0.68
CA ASN A 272 6.23 -16.03 1.94
C ASN A 272 7.39 -15.80 2.94
N PRO A 273 7.29 -14.80 3.84
CA PRO A 273 8.33 -14.53 4.84
C PRO A 273 8.39 -15.61 5.92
N VAL A 274 7.28 -16.32 6.19
CA VAL A 274 7.24 -17.43 7.16
C VAL A 274 8.24 -18.51 6.77
N LEU A 275 8.20 -18.95 5.52
CA LEU A 275 9.18 -19.91 5.02
C LEU A 275 10.59 -19.32 4.93
N ALA A 276 10.73 -18.05 4.54
CA ALA A 276 12.04 -17.41 4.46
C ALA A 276 12.74 -17.36 5.83
N ASN A 277 12.02 -16.96 6.88
CA ASN A 277 12.53 -16.86 8.24
C ASN A 277 12.68 -18.25 8.89
N LEU A 278 11.84 -19.22 8.54
CA LEU A 278 11.92 -20.59 9.06
C LEU A 278 13.10 -21.38 8.48
N THR A 279 13.27 -21.37 7.15
CA THR A 279 14.23 -22.27 6.49
C THR A 279 15.56 -21.60 6.17
N SER A 280 15.64 -20.27 6.23
CA SER A 280 16.81 -19.47 5.85
C SER A 280 17.39 -19.87 4.48
N PRO A 281 16.61 -19.73 3.38
CA PRO A 281 17.03 -20.19 2.06
C PRO A 281 18.16 -19.35 1.44
N LEU A 282 18.44 -18.17 2.00
CA LEU A 282 19.43 -17.22 1.52
C LEU A 282 20.55 -17.06 2.56
N PRO A 283 21.76 -16.64 2.15
CA PRO A 283 22.84 -16.36 3.08
C PRO A 283 22.42 -15.33 4.13
N ASP A 284 22.58 -15.70 5.40
CA ASP A 284 22.38 -14.80 6.53
C ASP A 284 23.59 -13.89 6.69
N GLN A 285 23.34 -12.59 6.63
CA GLN A 285 24.31 -11.51 6.72
C GLN A 285 24.48 -10.96 8.14
N SER A 286 23.61 -11.37 9.06
CA SER A 286 23.58 -10.91 10.46
C SER A 286 24.20 -11.91 11.44
N GLY A 287 24.39 -13.17 11.03
CA GLY A 287 24.86 -14.24 11.91
C GLY A 287 23.80 -14.71 12.92
N GLY A 288 22.53 -14.68 12.53
CA GLY A 288 21.37 -15.16 13.27
C GLY A 288 20.65 -14.08 14.08
N VAL A 289 21.01 -12.82 13.91
CA VAL A 289 20.48 -11.69 14.70
C VAL A 289 19.20 -11.12 14.10
N ASP A 290 19.18 -10.94 12.78
CA ASP A 290 18.10 -10.29 12.04
C ASP A 290 17.38 -11.29 11.13
N GLN A 291 16.08 -11.11 10.90
CA GLN A 291 15.29 -12.06 10.11
C GLN A 291 15.69 -12.03 8.63
N ILE A 292 15.59 -13.15 7.92
CA ILE A 292 15.97 -13.23 6.48
C ILE A 292 15.12 -12.29 5.62
N SER A 293 13.82 -12.19 5.91
CA SER A 293 12.91 -11.24 5.29
C SER A 293 13.24 -9.76 5.60
N GLU A 294 14.06 -9.49 6.62
CA GLU A 294 14.59 -8.17 6.92
C GLU A 294 15.91 -7.84 6.20
N GLN A 295 16.58 -8.84 5.66
CA GLN A 295 17.87 -8.71 4.98
C GLN A 295 17.74 -8.66 3.46
N HIS A 296 16.73 -9.31 2.89
CA HIS A 296 16.59 -9.49 1.45
C HIS A 296 15.25 -8.94 0.93
N PHE A 297 15.25 -8.38 -0.27
CA PHE A 297 14.02 -7.97 -0.96
C PHE A 297 13.11 -9.16 -1.24
N ALA A 298 11.79 -8.95 -1.25
CA ALA A 298 10.85 -10.06 -1.21
C ALA A 298 10.90 -10.99 -2.42
N GLY A 299 11.22 -10.45 -3.61
CA GLY A 299 11.34 -11.22 -4.84
C GLY A 299 12.45 -12.30 -4.81
N SER A 300 13.40 -12.23 -3.87
CA SER A 300 14.52 -13.17 -3.76
C SER A 300 14.22 -14.48 -3.02
N TYR A 301 13.07 -14.59 -2.34
CA TYR A 301 12.64 -15.80 -1.63
C TYR A 301 11.30 -16.35 -2.14
N PHE A 302 10.65 -17.24 -1.38
CA PHE A 302 9.49 -18.04 -1.81
C PHE A 302 8.31 -17.20 -2.31
N HIS A 303 7.82 -17.48 -3.52
CA HIS A 303 6.81 -16.65 -4.19
C HIS A 303 5.36 -17.02 -3.85
N VAL A 304 4.51 -16.01 -3.82
CA VAL A 304 3.03 -16.13 -3.83
C VAL A 304 2.47 -15.39 -5.05
N GLU A 305 2.94 -14.16 -5.29
CA GLU A 305 2.60 -13.32 -6.45
C GLU A 305 3.89 -12.68 -7.01
N ARG A 306 3.94 -12.49 -8.33
CA ARG A 306 5.10 -11.88 -9.01
C ARG A 306 4.74 -10.73 -9.94
N THR A 307 3.58 -10.09 -9.72
CA THR A 307 3.04 -9.07 -10.62
C THR A 307 4.00 -7.90 -10.85
N PHE A 308 4.65 -7.39 -9.80
CA PHE A 308 5.60 -6.30 -9.92
C PHE A 308 6.92 -6.77 -10.55
N SER A 309 7.44 -7.93 -10.16
CA SER A 309 8.61 -8.54 -10.80
C SER A 309 8.37 -8.77 -12.31
N GLU A 310 7.20 -9.27 -12.70
CA GLU A 310 6.81 -9.45 -14.10
C GLU A 310 6.69 -8.11 -14.82
N PHE A 311 6.09 -7.09 -14.18
CA PHE A 311 5.99 -5.74 -14.71
C PHE A 311 7.37 -5.14 -14.99
N THR A 312 8.31 -5.20 -14.04
CA THR A 312 9.66 -4.65 -14.20
C THR A 312 10.47 -5.35 -15.29
N LEU A 313 10.21 -6.65 -15.52
CA LEU A 313 10.84 -7.41 -16.60
C LEU A 313 10.20 -7.15 -17.98
N SER A 314 8.93 -6.76 -18.01
CA SER A 314 8.17 -6.46 -19.23
C SER A 314 8.66 -5.20 -19.95
N ALA A 315 8.10 -4.92 -21.14
CA ALA A 315 8.36 -3.68 -21.86
C ALA A 315 7.85 -2.43 -21.12
N TYR A 316 6.73 -2.54 -20.38
CA TYR A 316 6.16 -1.43 -19.62
C TYR A 316 7.08 -0.97 -18.47
N GLY A 317 7.85 -1.89 -17.87
CA GLY A 317 8.79 -1.56 -16.79
C GLY A 317 10.14 -1.01 -17.25
N ARG A 318 10.40 -0.92 -18.56
CA ARG A 318 11.64 -0.35 -19.11
C ARG A 318 11.59 1.18 -19.15
N PRO A 319 12.75 1.87 -19.21
CA PRO A 319 12.79 3.32 -19.40
C PRO A 319 11.93 3.76 -20.60
N GLY A 320 11.05 4.74 -20.39
CA GLY A 320 10.10 5.23 -21.39
C GLY A 320 8.79 4.42 -21.52
N GLY A 321 8.71 3.24 -20.91
CA GLY A 321 7.54 2.37 -20.96
C GLY A 321 7.30 1.76 -22.34
N ALA A 322 6.06 1.33 -22.57
CA ALA A 322 5.63 0.78 -23.84
C ALA A 322 4.19 1.18 -24.19
N ALA A 323 3.89 1.15 -25.50
CA ALA A 323 2.53 1.38 -25.98
C ALA A 323 1.56 0.32 -25.43
N THR A 324 0.37 0.76 -25.03
CA THR A 324 -0.71 -0.16 -24.64
C THR A 324 -1.32 -0.80 -25.88
N ASN A 325 -1.94 -1.98 -25.73
CA ASN A 325 -2.56 -2.67 -26.85
C ASN A 325 -3.97 -2.10 -27.18
N PRO A 326 -4.43 -2.22 -28.45
CA PRO A 326 -5.75 -1.74 -28.85
C PRO A 326 -6.91 -2.38 -28.09
N GLU A 327 -6.78 -3.63 -27.64
CA GLU A 327 -7.81 -4.34 -26.89
C GLU A 327 -8.06 -3.68 -25.52
N PHE A 328 -7.01 -3.31 -24.81
CA PHE A 328 -7.09 -2.56 -23.55
C PHE A 328 -7.75 -1.20 -23.78
N GLN A 329 -7.34 -0.48 -24.83
CA GLN A 329 -7.93 0.80 -25.20
C GLN A 329 -9.44 0.66 -25.49
N ALA A 330 -9.84 -0.41 -26.19
CA ALA A 330 -11.23 -0.72 -26.52
C ALA A 330 -12.08 -1.13 -25.28
N GLN A 331 -11.45 -1.56 -24.18
CA GLN A 331 -12.12 -1.90 -22.93
C GLN A 331 -12.48 -0.67 -22.06
N GLY A 332 -12.35 0.54 -22.62
CA GLY A 332 -12.72 1.79 -21.94
C GLY A 332 -11.54 2.65 -21.50
N ALA A 333 -10.33 2.34 -21.98
CA ALA A 333 -9.09 3.05 -21.69
C ALA A 333 -8.47 3.73 -22.93
N ALA A 334 -9.30 4.23 -23.84
CA ALA A 334 -8.88 4.71 -25.16
C ALA A 334 -7.82 5.83 -25.15
N THR A 335 -7.69 6.57 -24.04
CA THR A 335 -6.73 7.67 -23.89
C THR A 335 -5.37 7.22 -23.37
N ILE A 336 -5.24 6.00 -22.85
CA ILE A 336 -4.00 5.49 -22.25
C ILE A 336 -3.25 4.75 -23.35
N THR A 337 -2.43 5.47 -24.12
CA THR A 337 -1.73 4.93 -25.29
C THR A 337 -0.33 4.38 -24.97
N ASN A 338 0.24 4.75 -23.82
CA ASN A 338 1.54 4.31 -23.34
C ASN A 338 1.49 4.13 -21.82
N ALA A 339 2.23 3.15 -21.30
CA ALA A 339 2.37 2.91 -19.87
C ALA A 339 3.84 2.66 -19.50
N ALA A 340 4.32 3.33 -18.46
CA ALA A 340 5.64 3.20 -17.86
C ALA A 340 5.58 2.90 -16.35
N LYS A 341 4.39 3.06 -15.75
CA LYS A 341 4.12 2.82 -14.33
C LYS A 341 2.73 2.24 -14.14
N CYS A 342 2.51 1.51 -13.05
CA CYS A 342 1.23 0.89 -12.72
C CYS A 342 0.09 1.92 -12.69
N GLN A 343 0.41 3.10 -12.18
CA GLN A 343 -0.51 4.22 -12.06
C GLN A 343 -1.09 4.65 -13.41
N ASP A 344 -0.35 4.55 -14.53
CA ASP A 344 -0.86 4.98 -15.85
C ASP A 344 -2.15 4.25 -16.24
N CYS A 345 -2.30 2.98 -15.83
CA CYS A 345 -3.47 2.16 -16.13
C CYS A 345 -4.48 2.10 -14.98
N HIS A 346 -4.01 2.20 -13.73
CA HIS A 346 -4.83 1.95 -12.53
C HIS A 346 -5.26 3.22 -11.80
N MET A 347 -4.64 4.37 -12.11
CA MET A 347 -4.94 5.67 -11.55
C MET A 347 -5.19 6.62 -12.71
N ARG A 348 -6.42 7.13 -12.84
CA ARG A 348 -6.72 8.07 -13.93
C ARG A 348 -5.87 9.32 -13.77
N ASP A 349 -5.16 9.68 -14.84
CA ASP A 349 -4.58 11.01 -14.95
C ASP A 349 -5.71 12.04 -14.99
N VAL A 350 -5.67 12.96 -14.03
CA VAL A 350 -6.67 14.01 -13.89
C VAL A 350 -5.97 15.36 -14.01
N GLN A 351 -6.39 16.15 -14.99
CA GLN A 351 -6.03 17.55 -15.11
C GLN A 351 -7.23 18.37 -14.63
N ASP A 352 -7.32 18.63 -13.33
CA ASP A 352 -8.35 19.53 -12.79
C ASP A 352 -7.90 20.30 -11.54
N VAL A 353 -8.47 21.50 -11.38
CA VAL A 353 -8.22 22.54 -10.38
C VAL A 353 -8.49 22.06 -8.94
N GLY A 354 -9.10 20.89 -8.76
CA GLY A 354 -9.31 20.22 -7.46
C GLY A 354 -8.03 19.73 -6.78
N HIS A 355 -6.89 19.71 -7.49
CA HIS A 355 -5.56 19.43 -6.91
C HIS A 355 -4.68 20.68 -6.79
N ALA A 356 -5.01 21.78 -7.48
CA ALA A 356 -4.24 23.02 -7.40
C ALA A 356 -5.16 24.23 -7.61
N ARG A 357 -5.89 24.64 -6.57
CA ARG A 357 -6.45 26.00 -6.56
C ARG A 357 -5.35 27.01 -6.28
N THR A 358 -4.58 27.38 -7.31
CA THR A 358 -4.21 28.76 -7.69
C THR A 358 -3.02 28.77 -8.65
N HIS A 359 -3.28 28.82 -9.97
CA HIS A 359 -2.62 29.70 -10.95
C HIS A 359 -2.90 29.24 -12.38
N LEU A 360 -4.11 29.50 -12.89
CA LEU A 360 -4.25 29.75 -14.32
C LEU A 360 -3.78 31.19 -14.57
N ARG A 361 -2.56 31.34 -15.09
CA ARG A 361 -2.22 32.55 -15.84
C ARG A 361 -3.06 32.53 -17.11
N GLY A 362 -4.01 33.46 -17.22
CA GLY A 362 -4.54 33.89 -18.52
C GLY A 362 -5.98 33.53 -18.87
N VAL A 363 -6.76 32.90 -17.98
CA VAL A 363 -8.21 32.72 -18.20
C VAL A 363 -8.96 33.48 -17.11
N SER A 364 -9.65 34.57 -17.48
CA SER A 364 -10.46 35.34 -16.54
C SER A 364 -11.62 34.48 -16.03
N VAL A 365 -11.90 34.63 -14.74
CA VAL A 365 -12.96 33.91 -13.99
C VAL A 365 -14.35 34.00 -14.63
N ASP A 366 -14.55 34.98 -15.54
CA ASP A 366 -15.81 35.21 -16.23
C ASP A 366 -16.13 34.20 -17.34
N SER A 367 -15.14 33.46 -17.88
CA SER A 367 -15.40 32.55 -19.02
C SER A 367 -15.83 31.14 -18.62
N LEU A 368 -15.72 30.76 -17.33
CA LEU A 368 -16.19 29.48 -16.82
C LEU A 368 -17.57 29.57 -16.14
N LEU A 369 -17.98 30.77 -15.69
CA LEU A 369 -19.33 31.00 -15.18
C LEU A 369 -20.36 31.17 -16.29
N ALA A 370 -19.94 31.57 -17.50
CA ALA A 370 -20.85 31.75 -18.63
C ALA A 370 -21.34 30.44 -19.28
N ALA A 371 -20.74 29.28 -18.96
CA ALA A 371 -21.10 28.00 -19.58
C ALA A 371 -22.12 27.18 -18.75
N ASP A 372 -22.30 27.48 -17.46
CA ASP A 372 -23.14 26.69 -16.56
C ASP A 372 -24.45 27.38 -16.14
N ASP A 373 -24.63 28.67 -16.46
CA ASP A 373 -25.81 29.45 -16.05
C ASP A 373 -27.05 29.26 -16.95
N GLU A 374 -26.96 28.64 -18.13
CA GLU A 374 -28.14 28.38 -18.98
C GLU A 374 -28.86 27.04 -18.68
N VAL A 375 -28.31 26.16 -17.86
CA VAL A 375 -28.92 24.84 -17.59
C VAL A 375 -29.66 24.77 -16.25
N TRP A 376 -29.41 25.71 -15.33
CA TRP A 376 -29.99 25.67 -13.96
C TRP A 376 -31.24 26.54 -13.73
N LEU A 377 -31.73 27.29 -14.73
CA LEU A 377 -32.89 28.19 -14.55
C LEU A 377 -34.26 27.67 -15.04
N ASN A 378 -34.37 26.44 -15.57
CA ASN A 378 -35.64 25.94 -16.13
C ASN A 378 -36.30 24.75 -15.42
N HIS A 379 -35.87 24.33 -14.22
CA HIS A 379 -36.50 23.22 -13.48
C HIS A 379 -36.96 23.59 -12.06
N ALA A 380 -37.46 24.82 -11.88
CA ALA A 380 -38.04 25.23 -10.61
C ALA A 380 -39.33 26.06 -10.76
N HIS A 381 -40.22 25.74 -11.70
CA HIS A 381 -41.63 26.19 -11.64
C HIS A 381 -42.56 25.25 -12.42
N GLY A 382 -43.45 24.55 -11.72
CA GLY A 382 -44.70 24.03 -12.32
C GLY A 382 -45.08 22.61 -11.93
N ALA A 383 -46.04 22.53 -11.00
CA ALA A 383 -47.02 21.45 -10.75
C ALA A 383 -46.52 20.07 -10.28
#